data_AF-A0A2T4WH37-F1
#
_entry.id   AF-A0A2T4WH37-F1
#
_cell.length_a   1.000
_cell.length_b   1.000
_cell.length_c   1.000
_cell.angle_alpha   90.00
_cell.angle_beta   90.00
_cell.angle_gamma   90.00
#
_symmetry.space_group_name_H-M   'P 1'
#
loop_
_entity.id
_entity.type
_entity.pdbx_description
1 polymer ?
#
loop_
_entity_poly.entity_id
_entity_poly.type
_entity_poly.pdbx_seq_one_letter_code
_entity_poly.pdbx_strand_id
1 'polypeptide(L)' 'MYGEDAQNWIGNANEAQDQPADLGYYIGYKICEAFYQKQSNKAAAIQAILKIENWQVFTSKVAMGCRALAQMRRSKQ' A
#
# COMPACT_ATOMS: atom_id res chain seq x y z
N MET A 1 5.09 9.91 -5.35
CA MET A 1 5.64 10.69 -4.22
C MET A 1 6.95 11.39 -4.60
N TYR A 2 7.03 11.99 -5.79
CA TYR A 2 8.20 12.75 -6.25
C TYR A 2 7.80 13.99 -7.08
N GLY A 3 6.50 14.30 -7.11
CA GLY A 3 5.97 15.53 -7.70
C GLY A 3 5.67 16.53 -6.59
N GLU A 4 5.58 17.79 -6.96
CA GLU A 4 5.34 18.90 -6.03
C GLU A 4 3.86 19.13 -5.74
N ASP A 5 2.98 18.60 -6.59
CA ASP A 5 1.54 18.73 -6.43
C ASP A 5 0.97 17.57 -5.60
N ALA A 6 0.51 17.90 -4.39
CA ALA A 6 -0.18 17.00 -3.48
C ALA A 6 -1.66 17.40 -3.30
N GLN A 7 -2.20 18.26 -4.17
CA GLN A 7 -3.63 18.59 -4.15
C GLN A 7 -4.45 17.31 -4.27
N ASN A 8 -5.56 17.28 -3.53
CA ASN A 8 -6.50 16.16 -3.47
C ASN A 8 -5.93 14.83 -2.91
N TRP A 9 -4.71 14.84 -2.37
CA TRP A 9 -4.11 13.66 -1.76
C TRP A 9 -4.66 13.40 -0.34
N ILE A 10 -4.88 14.48 0.42
CA ILE A 10 -5.42 14.46 1.79
C ILE A 10 -6.52 15.54 1.86
N GLY A 11 -7.68 15.20 2.41
CA GLY A 11 -8.73 16.18 2.72
C GLY A 11 -9.59 16.61 1.52
N ASN A 12 -9.88 15.70 0.58
CA ASN A 12 -10.68 15.98 -0.63
C ASN A 12 -12.11 15.42 -0.57
N ALA A 13 -12.64 15.14 0.63
CA ALA A 13 -13.94 14.50 0.81
C ALA A 13 -15.10 15.28 0.17
N ASN A 14 -15.00 16.60 0.09
CA ASN A 14 -16.03 17.46 -0.53
C ASN A 14 -15.98 17.45 -2.07
N GLU A 15 -14.88 16.97 -2.66
CA GLU A 15 -14.60 17.02 -4.09
C GLU A 15 -14.63 15.62 -4.74
N ALA A 16 -14.48 14.58 -3.91
CA ALA A 16 -14.49 13.19 -4.34
C ALA A 16 -15.93 12.72 -4.62
N GLN A 17 -16.29 12.57 -5.91
CA GLN A 17 -17.59 12.02 -6.33
C GLN A 17 -17.53 10.51 -6.60
N ASP A 18 -16.68 10.08 -7.54
CA ASP A 18 -16.61 8.69 -8.00
C ASP A 18 -15.37 7.92 -7.51
N GLN A 19 -14.51 8.57 -6.74
CA GLN A 19 -13.25 8.01 -6.24
C GLN A 19 -13.20 8.08 -4.71
N PRO A 20 -12.41 7.23 -4.04
CA PRO A 20 -12.23 7.32 -2.60
C PRO A 20 -11.72 8.71 -2.21
N ALA A 21 -12.45 9.38 -1.32
CA ALA A 21 -11.94 10.52 -0.58
C ALA A 21 -10.71 10.11 0.24
N ASP A 22 -9.85 11.07 0.53
CA ASP A 22 -8.62 10.91 1.29
C ASP A 22 -7.73 9.82 0.67
N LEU A 23 -7.39 10.00 -0.61
CA LEU A 23 -6.66 9.04 -1.42
C LEU A 23 -5.38 8.52 -0.74
N GLY A 24 -4.66 9.39 -0.01
CA GLY A 24 -3.51 9.01 0.79
C GLY A 24 -3.84 8.02 1.91
N TYR A 25 -4.96 8.24 2.62
CA TYR A 25 -5.43 7.35 3.67
C TYR A 25 -5.89 6.01 3.08
N TYR A 26 -6.66 6.05 1.99
CA TYR A 26 -7.15 4.85 1.30
C TYR A 26 -6.00 3.97 0.79
N ILE A 27 -5.02 4.57 0.10
CA ILE A 27 -3.84 3.84 -0.39
C ILE A 27 -3.02 3.28 0.78
N GLY A 28 -2.81 4.07 1.84
CA GLY A 28 -2.12 3.61 3.05
C GLY A 28 -2.77 2.38 3.67
N TYR A 29 -4.09 2.40 3.81
CA TYR A 29 -4.89 1.25 4.26
C TYR A 29 -4.68 0.02 3.36
N LYS A 30 -4.74 0.18 2.03
CA LYS A 30 -4.55 -0.94 1.08
C LYS A 30 -3.16 -1.55 1.12
N ILE A 31 -2.12 -0.75 1.34
CA ILE A 31 -0.76 -1.26 1.52
C ILE A 31 -0.67 -2.10 2.80
N CYS A 32 -1.20 -1.59 3.92
CA CYS A 32 -1.19 -2.29 5.20
C CYS A 32 -2.03 -3.58 5.16
N GLU A 33 -3.20 -3.55 4.50
CA GLU A 33 -4.06 -4.71 4.26
C GLU A 33 -3.30 -5.79 3.49
N ALA A 34 -2.70 -5.44 2.36
CA ALA A 34 -1.94 -6.38 1.53
C ALA A 34 -0.72 -6.96 2.26
N PHE A 35 -0.04 -6.15 3.08
CA PHE A 35 1.05 -6.62 3.93
C PHE A 35 0.55 -7.64 4.94
N TYR A 36 -0.50 -7.30 5.70
CA TYR A 36 -1.09 -8.15 6.75
C TYR A 36 -1.58 -9.49 6.20
N GLN A 37 -2.24 -9.49 5.03
CA GLN A 37 -2.74 -10.70 4.39
C GLN A 37 -1.63 -11.69 4.03
N LYS A 38 -0.45 -11.19 3.61
CA LYS A 38 0.70 -12.03 3.22
C LYS A 38 1.44 -12.68 4.40
N GLN A 39 1.30 -12.15 5.62
CA GLN A 39 1.99 -12.71 6.78
C GLN A 39 1.24 -13.92 7.36
N SER A 40 1.96 -14.97 7.73
CA SER A 40 1.42 -16.10 8.48
C SER A 40 1.12 -15.72 9.93
N ASN A 41 2.04 -15.00 10.58
CA ASN A 41 1.86 -14.49 11.94
C ASN A 41 1.20 -13.09 11.93
N LYS A 42 -0.09 -13.06 12.24
CA LYS A 42 -0.89 -11.82 12.23
C LYS A 42 -0.53 -10.82 13.33
N ALA A 43 -0.17 -11.29 14.53
CA ALA A 43 0.23 -10.41 15.63
C ALA A 43 1.54 -9.69 15.31
N ALA A 44 2.52 -10.41 14.75
CA ALA A 44 3.76 -9.82 14.28
C ALA A 44 3.53 -8.82 13.13
N ALA A 45 2.57 -9.10 12.24
CA ALA A 45 2.22 -8.19 11.15
C ALA A 45 1.68 -6.85 11.67
N ILE A 46 0.81 -6.87 12.67
CA ILE A 46 0.28 -5.64 13.30
C ILE A 46 1.40 -4.85 13.97
N GLN A 47 2.28 -5.52 14.72
CA GLN A 47 3.44 -4.88 15.33
C GLN A 47 4.34 -4.20 14.28
N ALA A 48 4.56 -4.85 13.14
CA ALA A 48 5.34 -4.28 12.04
C ALA A 48 4.66 -3.07 11.39
N ILE A 49 3.33 -3.08 11.25
CA ILE A 49 2.55 -1.95 10.71
C ILE A 49 2.57 -0.75 11.66
N LEU A 50 2.41 -0.98 12.97
CA LEU A 50 2.38 0.10 13.96
C LEU A 50 3.77 0.71 14.22
N LYS A 51 4.83 -0.03 13.93
CA LYS A 51 6.23 0.37 14.16
C LYS A 51 6.99 0.63 12.86
N ILE A 52 6.32 1.17 11.84
CA ILE A 52 6.99 1.54 10.59
C ILE A 52 7.93 2.72 10.85
N GLU A 53 9.23 2.48 10.77
CA GLU A 53 10.26 3.53 10.83
C GLU A 53 10.72 3.97 9.43
N ASN A 54 10.73 3.03 8.47
CA ASN A 54 11.12 3.28 7.08
C ASN A 54 10.06 2.72 6.12
N TRP A 55 9.28 3.62 5.52
CA TRP A 55 8.18 3.27 4.63
C TRP A 55 8.64 2.66 3.30
N GLN A 56 9.85 3.01 2.81
CA GLN A 56 10.39 2.45 1.56
C GLN A 56 10.73 0.96 1.76
N VAL A 57 11.37 0.64 2.89
CA VAL A 57 11.66 -0.75 3.26
C VAL A 57 10.35 -1.51 3.47
N PHE A 58 9.39 -0.92 4.18
CA PHE A 58 8.09 -1.56 4.42
C PHE A 58 7.33 -1.88 3.12
N THR A 59 7.20 -0.91 2.22
CA THR A 59 6.47 -1.07 0.95
C THR A 59 7.16 -2.05 -0.01
N SER A 60 8.49 -2.14 0.01
CA SER A 60 9.23 -3.14 -0.79
C SER A 60 8.84 -4.59 -0.43
N LYS A 61 8.57 -4.88 0.84
CA LYS A 61 8.10 -6.20 1.31
C LYS A 61 6.74 -6.57 0.73
N VAL A 62 5.89 -5.57 0.45
CA VAL A 62 4.62 -5.76 -0.24
C VAL A 62 4.84 -5.98 -1.74
N ALA A 63 5.71 -5.17 -2.37
CA ALA A 63 5.98 -5.20 -3.81
C ALA A 63 6.70 -6.48 -4.29
N MET A 64 7.54 -7.11 -3.46
CA MET A 64 8.19 -8.39 -3.80
C MET A 64 7.18 -9.49 -4.16
N GLY A 65 6.03 -9.53 -3.48
CA GLY A 65 4.95 -10.47 -3.83
C GLY A 65 4.27 -10.16 -5.17
N CYS A 66 4.23 -8.88 -5.60
CA CYS A 66 3.67 -8.50 -6.90
C CYS A 66 4.62 -8.83 -8.06
N ARG A 67 5.95 -8.73 -7.85
CA ARG A 67 6.95 -9.14 -8.85
C ARG A 67 6.96 -10.65 -9.09
N ALA A 68 6.85 -11.45 -8.04
CA ALA A 68 6.75 -12.92 -8.16
C ALA A 68 5.52 -13.33 -9.00
N LEU A 69 4.36 -12.70 -8.78
CA LEU A 69 3.15 -12.92 -9.57
C LEU A 69 3.28 -12.43 -11.02
N ALA A 70 3.94 -11.29 -11.25
CA ALA A 70 4.18 -10.77 -12.60
C ALA A 70 5.14 -11.66 -13.41
N GLN A 71 6.16 -12.24 -12.77
CA GLN A 71 7.07 -13.21 -13.40
C GLN A 71 6.37 -14.54 -13.71
N MET A 72 5.54 -15.05 -12.79
CA MET A 72 4.75 -16.27 -13.02
C MET A 72 3.67 -16.12 -14.10
N ARG A 73 3.15 -14.90 -14.33
CA ARG A 73 2.21 -14.61 -15.43
C ARG A 73 2.90 -14.56 -16.79
N ARG A 74 4.14 -14.07 -16.85
CA ARG A 74 4.95 -14.02 -18.09
C ARG A 74 5.52 -15.38 -18.49
N SER A 75 5.68 -16.32 -17.57
CA SER A 75 6.16 -17.68 -17.90
C SER A 75 5.06 -18.64 -18.36
N LYS A 76 3.81 -18.17 -18.44
CA LYS A 76 2.64 -18.93 -18.92
C LYS A 76 2.06 -18.38 -20.22
N GLN A 77 2.75 -17.41 -20.85
CA GLN A 77 2.52 -16.90 -22.20
C GLN A 77 3.70 -17.31 -23.07
#